data_AF-A0A951N121-F1
#
_entry.id   AF-A0A951N121-F1
#
_cell.length_a   1.000
_cell.length_b   1.000
_cell.length_c   1.000
_cell.angle_alpha   90.00
_cell.angle_beta   90.00
_cell.angle_gamma   90.00
#
_symmetry.space_group_name_H-M   'P 1'
#
loop_
_entity.id
_entity.type
_entity.pdbx_description
1 polymer ?
#
loop_
_entity_poly.entity_id
_entity_poly.type
_entity_poly.pdbx_seq_one_letter_code
_entity_poly.pdbx_strand_id
1 'polypeptide(L)'
;MSIRLSLALVVVLVAAGCDLSLPPAGNAGGPGGEWTLVDGTHRGNPLPIPAEAPITMTIDRGEVGGRAACNTYGGAVTLDGERIGFGAMSMTEMGCDPAVMEAESAYLTALDDVERWARQGERLTLTGEAVELTYELIPPTPDAALVGTAWRLDGLVDGEAVSSTMGDPATLLLRDDGHLTGTTGCRTFEGRYEIEGGVVRVTELTNEDRACPGLEAQDEHVLTVINERFDAVVEGDRLTLSDGRLGLLYLAEG
;
A
#
# COMPACT_ATOMS: atom_id res chain seq x y z
N MET A 1 -52.25 21.04 -63.70
CA MET A 1 -51.38 21.91 -62.90
C MET A 1 -51.23 21.26 -61.54
N SER A 2 -50.13 20.54 -61.32
CA SER A 2 -49.91 19.72 -60.12
C SER A 2 -48.49 19.97 -59.63
N ILE A 3 -48.36 20.78 -58.60
CA ILE A 3 -47.09 21.16 -57.97
C ILE A 3 -46.65 19.99 -57.08
N ARG A 4 -45.52 19.37 -57.39
CA ARG A 4 -44.87 18.38 -56.50
C ARG A 4 -43.89 19.12 -55.59
N LEU A 5 -44.28 19.30 -54.32
CA LEU A 5 -43.43 19.81 -53.25
C LEU A 5 -42.39 18.74 -52.90
N SER A 6 -41.10 19.00 -53.12
CA SER A 6 -40.01 18.11 -52.71
C SER A 6 -39.48 18.58 -51.36
N LEU A 7 -39.70 17.78 -50.32
CA LEU A 7 -39.23 18.04 -48.96
C LEU A 7 -37.73 17.67 -48.87
N ALA A 8 -36.85 18.65 -48.69
CA ALA A 8 -35.42 18.40 -48.46
C ALA A 8 -35.18 18.11 -46.98
N LEU A 9 -34.77 16.87 -46.66
CA LEU A 9 -34.37 16.43 -45.33
C LEU A 9 -32.96 16.95 -45.02
N VAL A 10 -32.84 17.92 -44.11
CA VAL A 10 -31.55 18.38 -43.58
C VAL A 10 -31.14 17.42 -42.45
N VAL A 11 -30.10 16.63 -42.68
CA VAL A 11 -29.47 15.79 -41.66
C VAL A 11 -28.44 16.64 -40.93
N VAL A 12 -28.74 17.01 -39.68
CA VAL A 12 -27.78 17.67 -38.78
C VAL A 12 -26.95 16.58 -38.12
N LEU A 13 -25.68 16.48 -38.52
CA LEU A 13 -24.69 15.60 -37.88
C LEU A 13 -24.23 16.27 -36.58
N VAL A 14 -24.76 15.84 -35.44
CA VAL A 14 -24.26 16.26 -34.12
C VAL A 14 -23.03 15.41 -33.81
N ALA A 15 -21.84 15.97 -34.01
CA ALA A 15 -20.61 15.36 -33.51
C ALA A 15 -20.60 15.50 -31.98
N ALA A 16 -21.06 14.46 -31.29
CA ALA A 16 -20.80 14.30 -29.86
C ALA A 16 -19.30 14.05 -29.69
N GLY A 17 -18.53 15.12 -29.49
CA GLY A 17 -17.17 15.02 -28.98
C GLY A 17 -17.24 14.46 -27.58
N CYS A 18 -17.10 13.14 -27.43
CA CYS A 18 -16.67 12.57 -26.16
C CYS A 18 -15.25 13.08 -25.93
N ASP A 19 -15.12 14.14 -25.15
CA ASP A 19 -13.86 14.51 -24.50
C ASP A 19 -13.54 13.41 -23.48
N LEU A 20 -13.00 12.30 -23.98
CA LEU A 20 -12.31 11.33 -23.16
C LEU A 20 -10.94 11.94 -22.86
N SER A 21 -10.91 12.89 -21.93
CA SER A 21 -9.67 13.27 -21.24
C SER A 21 -9.20 12.03 -20.47
N LEU A 22 -8.44 11.19 -21.16
CA LEU A 22 -7.64 10.17 -20.50
C LEU A 22 -6.73 10.91 -19.51
N PRO A 23 -6.62 10.44 -18.24
CA PRO A 23 -5.61 10.99 -17.35
C PRO A 23 -4.25 10.88 -18.06
N PRO A 24 -3.39 11.90 -17.96
CA PRO A 24 -2.06 11.82 -18.56
C PRO A 24 -1.40 10.53 -18.10
N ALA A 25 -0.73 9.84 -19.02
CA ALA A 25 -0.23 8.47 -18.83
C ALA A 25 0.67 8.28 -17.60
N GLY A 26 1.16 9.36 -17.00
CA GLY A 26 1.92 9.40 -15.76
C GLY A 26 1.10 9.74 -14.51
N ASN A 27 -0.12 9.19 -14.36
CA ASN A 27 -0.92 9.24 -13.12
C ASN A 27 -1.58 7.89 -12.79
N ALA A 28 -1.13 6.81 -13.41
CA ALA A 28 -1.62 5.46 -13.14
C ALA A 28 -1.29 5.07 -11.68
N GLY A 29 -2.30 4.75 -10.87
CA GLY A 29 -2.14 4.29 -9.49
C GLY A 29 -2.44 5.33 -8.39
N GLY A 30 -2.71 6.59 -8.74
CA GLY A 30 -3.02 7.63 -7.73
C GLY A 30 -1.83 7.99 -6.83
N PRO A 31 -1.98 8.97 -5.92
CA PRO A 31 -0.92 9.38 -4.99
C PRO A 31 -0.80 8.47 -3.76
N GLY A 32 -1.61 7.40 -3.67
CA GLY A 32 -1.58 6.46 -2.55
C GLY A 32 -0.25 5.71 -2.47
N GLY A 33 0.23 5.52 -1.23
CA GLY A 33 1.51 4.88 -0.93
C GLY A 33 2.21 5.49 0.28
N GLU A 34 3.35 4.91 0.65
CA GLU A 34 4.31 5.50 1.58
C GLU A 34 5.47 6.10 0.79
N TRP A 35 5.87 7.30 1.18
CA TRP A 35 6.73 8.17 0.39
C TRP A 35 7.78 8.82 1.26
N THR A 36 8.99 8.99 0.75
CA THR A 36 10.05 9.80 1.38
C THR A 36 10.34 11.03 0.53
N LEU A 37 10.46 12.19 1.18
CA LEU A 37 10.80 13.43 0.49
C LEU A 37 12.28 13.41 0.10
N VAL A 38 12.56 13.55 -1.20
CA VAL A 38 13.94 13.54 -1.74
C VAL A 38 14.38 14.90 -2.26
N ASP A 39 13.43 15.76 -2.63
CA ASP A 39 13.70 17.12 -3.07
C ASP A 39 12.47 18.00 -2.80
N GLY A 40 12.68 19.31 -2.63
CA GLY A 40 11.59 20.22 -2.37
C GLY A 40 12.00 21.69 -2.47
N THR A 41 11.10 22.51 -3.00
CA THR A 41 11.26 23.96 -3.05
C THR A 41 10.01 24.67 -2.56
N HIS A 42 10.19 25.78 -1.86
CA HIS A 42 9.13 26.68 -1.43
C HIS A 42 9.54 28.12 -1.70
N ARG A 43 8.72 28.85 -2.48
CA ARG A 43 8.95 30.23 -2.94
C ARG A 43 10.32 30.41 -3.59
N GLY A 44 10.75 29.40 -4.36
CA GLY A 44 12.03 29.38 -5.07
C GLY A 44 13.26 29.06 -4.20
N ASN A 45 13.07 28.77 -2.91
CA ASN A 45 14.16 28.34 -2.01
C ASN A 45 14.08 26.82 -1.80
N PRO A 46 15.21 26.10 -1.79
CA PRO A 46 15.22 24.68 -1.46
C PRO A 46 14.82 24.47 0.00
N LEU A 47 14.07 23.40 0.26
CA LEU A 47 13.76 22.96 1.62
C LEU A 47 14.98 22.26 2.24
N PRO A 48 15.25 22.49 3.53
CA PRO A 48 16.25 21.68 4.24
C PRO A 48 15.69 20.26 4.50
N ILE A 49 16.43 19.24 4.05
CA ILE A 49 16.08 17.82 4.21
C ILE A 49 17.21 17.15 5.03
N PRO A 50 17.02 16.93 6.34
CA PRO A 50 18.07 16.35 7.18
C PRO A 50 18.25 14.85 6.90
N ALA A 51 19.49 14.42 6.65
CA ALA A 51 19.79 13.01 6.37
C ALA A 51 19.46 12.05 7.53
N GLU A 52 19.58 12.52 8.77
CA GLU A 52 19.32 11.73 9.99
C GLU A 52 17.86 11.82 10.47
N ALA A 53 17.04 12.67 9.84
CA ALA A 53 15.65 12.90 10.20
C ALA A 53 14.80 12.98 8.93
N PRO A 54 14.57 11.83 8.25
CA PRO A 54 13.84 11.80 6.98
C PRO A 54 12.42 12.33 7.15
N ILE A 55 11.94 12.98 6.10
CA ILE A 55 10.56 13.43 5.99
C ILE A 55 9.78 12.39 5.19
N THR A 56 8.66 11.93 5.74
CA THR A 56 7.82 10.89 5.13
C THR A 56 6.37 11.34 4.99
N MET A 57 5.68 10.69 4.07
CA MET A 57 4.26 10.88 3.83
C MET A 57 3.61 9.55 3.44
N THR A 58 2.51 9.21 4.09
CA THR A 58 1.65 8.08 3.78
C THR A 58 0.30 8.63 3.38
N ILE A 59 -0.20 8.21 2.22
CA ILE A 59 -1.55 8.52 1.75
C ILE A 59 -2.32 7.20 1.64
N ASP A 60 -3.34 7.03 2.48
CA ASP A 60 -4.20 5.86 2.49
C ASP A 60 -5.65 6.24 2.84
N ARG A 61 -6.63 5.67 2.13
CA ARG A 61 -8.08 5.80 2.41
C ARG A 61 -8.59 7.21 2.76
N GLY A 62 -8.08 8.25 2.11
CA GLY A 62 -8.50 9.65 2.34
C GLY A 62 -7.87 10.30 3.58
N GLU A 63 -6.85 9.68 4.15
CA GLU A 63 -5.99 10.22 5.19
C GLU A 63 -4.58 10.43 4.66
N VAL A 64 -3.90 11.42 5.22
CA VAL A 64 -2.47 11.67 5.05
C VAL A 64 -1.81 11.69 6.42
N GLY A 65 -0.58 11.20 6.51
CA GLY A 65 0.24 11.38 7.69
C GLY A 65 1.70 11.03 7.44
N GLY A 66 2.53 11.15 8.46
CA GLY A 66 3.94 10.78 8.34
C GLY A 66 4.79 11.48 9.39
N ARG A 67 6.09 11.59 9.10
CA ARG A 67 7.04 12.33 9.92
C ARG A 67 7.52 13.57 9.18
N ALA A 68 7.40 14.73 9.81
CA ALA A 68 7.91 16.01 9.31
C ALA A 68 9.28 16.30 9.97
N ALA A 69 10.27 15.43 9.72
CA ALA A 69 11.60 15.46 10.34
C ALA A 69 11.63 15.21 11.87
N CYS A 70 11.04 16.04 12.72
CA CYS A 70 11.03 15.84 14.19
C CYS A 70 9.73 15.19 14.67
N ASN A 71 8.59 15.77 14.29
CA ASN A 71 7.26 15.41 14.74
C ASN A 71 6.53 14.54 13.73
N THR A 72 5.56 13.78 14.25
CA THR A 72 4.57 13.14 13.38
C THR A 72 3.44 14.10 13.11
N TYR A 73 2.86 13.98 11.92
CA TYR A 73 1.75 14.82 11.46
C TYR A 73 0.68 13.94 10.80
N GLY A 74 -0.55 14.43 10.75
CA GLY A 74 -1.63 13.74 10.04
C GLY A 74 -2.93 14.52 9.96
N GLY A 75 -3.75 14.19 8.97
CA GLY A 75 -5.02 14.84 8.69
C GLY A 75 -5.76 14.20 7.51
N ALA A 76 -6.91 14.77 7.16
CA ALA A 76 -7.67 14.34 6.01
C ALA A 76 -7.01 14.79 4.70
N VAL A 77 -7.11 13.98 3.65
CA VAL A 77 -6.72 14.36 2.29
C VAL A 77 -7.90 14.18 1.34
N THR A 78 -8.07 15.15 0.45
CA THR A 78 -9.10 15.14 -0.59
C THR A 78 -8.45 15.05 -1.95
N LEU A 79 -8.98 14.18 -2.81
CA LEU A 79 -8.49 13.97 -4.17
C LEU A 79 -9.63 14.24 -5.15
N ASP A 80 -9.39 15.09 -6.14
CA ASP A 80 -10.32 15.37 -7.23
C ASP A 80 -9.58 15.48 -8.56
N GLY A 81 -9.53 14.36 -9.29
CA GLY A 81 -8.64 14.21 -10.43
C GLY A 81 -7.18 14.38 -10.00
N GLU A 82 -6.50 15.37 -10.58
CA GLU A 82 -5.11 15.71 -10.27
C GLU A 82 -4.96 16.73 -9.15
N ARG A 83 -6.08 17.20 -8.59
CA ARG A 83 -6.07 18.10 -7.43
C ARG A 83 -5.95 17.28 -6.15
N ILE A 84 -5.13 17.77 -5.24
CA ILE A 84 -4.98 17.26 -3.88
C ILE A 84 -5.17 18.43 -2.92
N GLY A 85 -5.89 18.20 -1.83
CA GLY A 85 -6.07 19.18 -0.78
C GLY A 85 -5.93 18.52 0.58
N PHE A 86 -5.16 19.15 1.46
CA PHE A 86 -4.96 18.71 2.83
C PHE A 86 -5.92 19.45 3.76
N GLY A 87 -6.60 18.70 4.63
CA GLY A 87 -7.49 19.24 5.65
C GLY A 87 -6.73 19.83 6.83
N ALA A 88 -7.44 20.02 7.95
CA ALA A 88 -6.79 20.42 9.19
C ALA A 88 -5.79 19.34 9.63
N MET A 89 -4.53 19.73 9.77
CA MET A 89 -3.44 18.85 10.18
C MET A 89 -3.25 18.91 11.70
N SER A 90 -3.01 17.76 12.30
CA SER A 90 -2.54 17.64 13.69
C SER A 90 -1.08 17.21 13.69
N MET A 91 -0.35 17.57 14.76
CA MET A 91 1.05 17.20 14.94
C MET A 91 1.37 16.92 16.41
N THR A 92 2.43 16.15 16.65
CA THR A 92 3.04 16.06 17.98
C THR A 92 3.90 17.29 18.27
N GLU A 93 4.23 17.53 19.54
CA GLU A 93 5.07 18.66 19.98
C GLU A 93 6.34 18.16 20.70
N MET A 94 7.16 17.36 20.01
CA MET A 94 8.49 16.96 20.46
C MET A 94 9.51 18.06 20.17
N GLY A 95 10.46 18.26 21.09
CA GLY A 95 11.61 19.13 20.87
C GLY A 95 12.81 18.35 20.32
N CYS A 96 13.28 18.75 19.14
CA CYS A 96 14.50 18.22 18.51
C CYS A 96 15.55 19.33 18.35
N ASP A 97 16.68 19.00 17.71
CA ASP A 97 17.69 19.98 17.35
C ASP A 97 17.11 21.12 16.48
N PRO A 98 17.61 22.37 16.64
CA PRO A 98 17.07 23.53 15.94
C PRO A 98 16.98 23.38 14.42
N ALA A 99 17.99 22.75 13.79
CA ALA A 99 17.99 22.54 12.35
C ALA A 99 16.91 21.53 11.88
N VAL A 100 16.58 20.54 12.72
CA VAL A 100 15.52 19.56 12.43
C VAL A 100 14.14 20.22 12.56
N MET A 101 13.96 21.08 13.57
CA MET A 101 12.72 21.85 13.74
C MET A 101 12.54 22.90 12.62
N GLU A 102 13.62 23.49 12.12
CA GLU A 102 13.57 24.37 10.93
C GLU A 102 13.08 23.61 9.70
N ALA A 103 13.60 22.39 9.48
CA ALA A 103 13.14 21.52 8.40
C ALA A 103 11.68 21.11 8.53
N GLU A 104 11.23 20.76 9.73
CA GLU A 104 9.82 20.50 10.02
C GLU A 104 8.92 21.68 9.63
N SER A 105 9.24 22.87 10.12
CA SER A 105 8.42 24.07 9.87
C SER A 105 8.40 24.44 8.39
N ALA A 106 9.54 24.36 7.71
CA ALA A 106 9.66 24.65 6.29
C ALA A 106 8.83 23.64 5.45
N TYR A 107 8.90 22.35 5.80
CA TYR A 107 8.12 21.31 5.13
C TYR A 107 6.61 21.50 5.30
N LEU A 108 6.14 21.69 6.53
CA LEU A 108 4.71 21.83 6.80
C LEU A 108 4.13 23.09 6.14
N THR A 109 4.88 24.19 6.12
CA THR A 109 4.49 25.42 5.41
C THR A 109 4.42 25.20 3.90
N ALA A 110 5.33 24.41 3.34
CA ALA A 110 5.30 24.08 1.92
C ALA A 110 4.11 23.16 1.57
N LEU A 111 3.80 22.20 2.44
CA LEU A 111 2.68 21.27 2.27
C LEU A 111 1.33 21.99 2.20
N ASP A 112 1.16 23.08 2.96
CA ASP A 112 -0.05 23.91 2.94
C ASP A 112 -0.30 24.63 1.60
N ASP A 113 0.76 24.87 0.81
CA ASP A 113 0.67 25.55 -0.50
C ASP A 113 0.48 24.57 -1.68
N VAL A 114 0.36 23.26 -1.42
CA VAL A 114 0.18 22.23 -2.46
C VAL A 114 -1.25 22.22 -2.98
N GLU A 115 -1.41 22.08 -4.30
CA GLU A 115 -2.73 22.04 -4.97
C GLU A 115 -2.92 20.84 -5.89
N ARG A 116 -1.82 20.28 -6.41
CA ARG A 116 -1.84 19.23 -7.42
C ARG A 116 -0.84 18.12 -7.12
N TRP A 117 -1.13 16.94 -7.64
CA TRP A 117 -0.25 15.78 -7.58
C TRP A 117 -0.02 15.21 -8.98
N ALA A 118 1.16 14.61 -9.19
CA ALA A 118 1.50 13.83 -10.37
C ALA A 118 2.36 12.62 -9.98
N ARG A 119 2.10 11.44 -10.55
CA ARG A 119 2.83 10.21 -10.22
C ARG A 119 3.39 9.47 -11.43
N GLN A 120 4.71 9.46 -11.55
CA GLN A 120 5.42 8.70 -12.58
C GLN A 120 6.15 7.52 -11.96
N GLY A 121 5.53 6.34 -12.00
CA GLY A 121 6.08 5.11 -11.40
C GLY A 121 6.23 5.24 -9.89
N GLU A 122 7.48 5.21 -9.42
CA GLU A 122 7.88 5.33 -8.01
C GLU A 122 8.19 6.77 -7.59
N ARG A 123 7.84 7.76 -8.42
CA ARG A 123 8.05 9.18 -8.12
C ARG A 123 6.71 9.90 -8.03
N LEU A 124 6.47 10.55 -6.89
CA LEU A 124 5.32 11.41 -6.65
C LEU A 124 5.80 12.86 -6.58
N THR A 125 5.20 13.74 -7.36
CA THR A 125 5.45 15.18 -7.31
C THR A 125 4.18 15.90 -6.87
N LEU A 126 4.30 16.71 -5.83
CA LEU A 126 3.25 17.63 -5.38
C LEU A 126 3.61 19.04 -5.80
N THR A 127 2.66 19.78 -6.37
CA THR A 127 2.89 21.13 -6.91
C THR A 127 1.80 22.11 -6.48
N GLY A 128 2.16 23.37 -6.40
CA GLY A 128 1.28 24.52 -6.21
C GLY A 128 1.89 25.77 -6.84
N GLU A 129 1.32 26.95 -6.58
CA GLU A 129 1.83 28.21 -7.17
C GLU A 129 3.30 28.49 -6.80
N ALA A 130 3.66 28.19 -5.55
CA ALA A 130 4.98 28.49 -4.99
C ALA A 130 5.70 27.27 -4.42
N VAL A 131 5.24 26.05 -4.70
CA VAL A 131 5.79 24.83 -4.12
C VAL A 131 5.94 23.73 -5.16
N GLU A 132 7.05 23.00 -5.06
CA GLU A 132 7.24 21.72 -5.72
C GLU A 132 7.94 20.78 -4.73
N LEU A 133 7.31 19.66 -4.40
CA LEU A 133 7.84 18.61 -3.53
C LEU A 133 7.95 17.32 -4.33
N THR A 134 9.13 16.70 -4.33
CA THR A 134 9.35 15.43 -5.00
C THR A 134 9.64 14.35 -3.98
N TYR A 135 8.88 13.27 -4.09
CA TYR A 135 8.99 12.10 -3.25
C TYR A 135 9.36 10.87 -4.07
N GLU A 136 10.06 9.96 -3.41
CA GLU A 136 10.26 8.60 -3.88
C GLU A 136 9.38 7.65 -3.07
N LEU A 137 8.78 6.68 -3.76
CA LEU A 137 7.98 5.63 -3.13
C LEU A 137 8.92 4.86 -2.22
N ILE A 138 8.58 4.80 -0.93
CA ILE A 138 9.17 3.81 -0.05
C ILE A 138 8.50 2.51 -0.49
N PRO A 139 9.23 1.58 -1.15
CA PRO A 139 8.64 0.29 -1.45
C PRO A 139 8.26 -0.30 -0.09
N PRO A 140 6.99 -0.66 0.13
CA PRO A 140 6.63 -1.38 1.33
C PRO A 140 7.54 -2.60 1.37
N THR A 141 8.27 -2.76 2.46
CA THR A 141 9.35 -3.71 2.58
C THR A 141 8.89 -5.05 1.99
N PRO A 142 9.37 -5.45 0.80
CA PRO A 142 9.21 -6.82 0.36
C PRO A 142 10.27 -7.51 1.18
N ASP A 143 9.87 -8.09 2.31
CA ASP A 143 10.76 -8.75 3.24
C ASP A 143 11.65 -9.71 2.46
N ALA A 144 12.90 -9.31 2.18
CA ALA A 144 13.89 -10.20 1.57
C ALA A 144 14.19 -11.42 2.46
N ALA A 145 13.61 -11.45 3.67
CA ALA A 145 13.54 -12.56 4.60
C ALA A 145 12.24 -13.38 4.52
N LEU A 146 11.15 -12.92 3.89
CA LEU A 146 9.92 -13.71 3.74
C LEU A 146 10.08 -14.80 2.66
N VAL A 147 10.62 -14.40 1.50
CA VAL A 147 10.86 -15.29 0.36
C VAL A 147 12.15 -16.08 0.56
N GLY A 148 12.10 -17.39 0.36
CA GLY A 148 13.23 -18.30 0.54
C GLY A 148 13.45 -18.78 1.98
N THR A 149 12.69 -18.25 2.95
CA THR A 149 12.74 -18.70 4.35
C THR A 149 11.66 -19.73 4.63
N ALA A 150 12.04 -20.82 5.29
CA ALA A 150 11.08 -21.79 5.80
C ALA A 150 10.53 -21.30 7.14
N TRP A 151 9.23 -21.13 7.20
CA TRP A 151 8.52 -20.64 8.38
C TRP A 151 7.77 -21.79 9.02
N ARG A 152 7.91 -21.96 10.34
CA ARG A 152 7.15 -22.95 11.13
C ARG A 152 6.11 -22.27 12.00
N LEU A 153 4.87 -22.74 11.94
CA LEU A 153 3.75 -22.18 12.69
C LEU A 153 3.98 -22.34 14.19
N ASP A 154 3.88 -21.23 14.92
CA ASP A 154 4.04 -21.14 16.37
C ASP A 154 2.69 -20.85 17.06
N GLY A 155 1.76 -20.17 16.38
CA GLY A 155 0.44 -19.89 16.94
C GLY A 155 -0.61 -19.46 15.93
N LEU A 156 -1.86 -19.59 16.33
CA LEU A 156 -3.06 -19.17 15.60
C LEU A 156 -3.67 -17.96 16.32
N VAL A 157 -3.96 -16.89 15.60
CA VAL A 157 -4.47 -15.63 16.17
C VAL A 157 -5.93 -15.42 15.78
N ASP A 158 -6.78 -15.15 16.77
CA ASP A 158 -8.18 -14.71 16.61
C ASP A 158 -8.43 -13.53 17.56
N GLY A 159 -8.47 -12.32 17.02
CA GLY A 159 -8.48 -11.09 17.81
C GLY A 159 -7.26 -10.96 18.73
N GLU A 160 -7.49 -10.87 20.03
CA GLU A 160 -6.43 -10.79 21.06
C GLU A 160 -5.97 -12.18 21.54
N ALA A 161 -6.64 -13.26 21.13
CA ALA A 161 -6.32 -14.61 21.57
C ALA A 161 -5.27 -15.26 20.66
N VAL A 162 -4.29 -15.92 21.28
CA VAL A 162 -3.30 -16.76 20.60
C VAL A 162 -3.46 -18.20 21.08
N SER A 163 -3.73 -19.11 20.15
CA SER A 163 -3.86 -20.54 20.43
C SER A 163 -2.61 -21.30 19.98
N SER A 164 -2.22 -22.31 20.75
CA SER A 164 -1.09 -23.18 20.44
C SER A 164 -1.39 -24.10 19.25
N THR A 165 -0.34 -24.46 18.52
CA THR A 165 -0.42 -25.44 17.43
C THR A 165 -0.48 -26.88 17.95
N MET A 166 -1.11 -27.75 17.16
CA MET A 166 -1.24 -29.18 17.40
C MET A 166 -0.84 -29.97 16.15
N GLY A 167 -0.47 -31.25 16.35
CA GLY A 167 -0.13 -32.15 15.24
C GLY A 167 1.33 -32.06 14.82
N ASP A 168 1.59 -32.37 13.55
CA ASP A 168 2.92 -32.23 12.95
C ASP A 168 3.25 -30.73 12.75
N PRO A 169 4.54 -30.35 12.67
CA PRO A 169 4.93 -28.96 12.39
C PRO A 169 4.27 -28.44 11.11
N ALA A 170 3.41 -27.45 11.26
CA ALA A 170 2.84 -26.71 10.15
C ALA A 170 3.89 -25.72 9.61
N THR A 171 4.01 -25.59 8.30
CA THR A 171 5.05 -24.76 7.67
C THR A 171 4.52 -23.95 6.50
N LEU A 172 5.26 -22.90 6.15
CA LEU A 172 5.05 -22.06 4.98
C LEU A 172 6.40 -21.69 4.35
N LEU A 173 6.49 -21.79 3.04
CA LEU A 173 7.63 -21.35 2.25
C LEU A 173 7.12 -20.62 1.01
N LEU A 174 7.52 -19.37 0.85
CA LEU A 174 7.33 -18.59 -0.36
C LEU A 174 8.62 -18.65 -1.17
N ARG A 175 8.58 -19.14 -2.41
CA ARG A 175 9.74 -19.32 -3.28
C ARG A 175 9.90 -18.15 -4.25
N ASP A 176 11.14 -17.86 -4.59
CA ASP A 176 11.51 -16.79 -5.52
C ASP A 176 10.91 -16.92 -6.93
N ASP A 177 10.50 -18.12 -7.31
CA ASP A 177 9.81 -18.43 -8.58
C ASP A 177 8.28 -18.19 -8.54
N GLY A 178 7.75 -17.64 -7.45
CA GLY A 178 6.32 -17.33 -7.29
C GLY A 178 5.46 -18.51 -6.80
N HIS A 179 6.07 -19.62 -6.37
CA HIS A 179 5.34 -20.72 -5.75
C HIS A 179 5.31 -20.60 -4.23
N LEU A 180 4.15 -20.84 -3.63
CA LEU A 180 4.03 -21.07 -2.19
C LEU A 180 3.84 -22.56 -1.92
N THR A 181 4.46 -23.07 -0.87
CA THR A 181 4.28 -24.44 -0.40
C THR A 181 4.23 -24.48 1.11
N GLY A 182 3.48 -25.42 1.68
CA GLY A 182 3.40 -25.55 3.12
C GLY A 182 2.57 -26.74 3.59
N THR A 183 2.36 -26.80 4.90
CA THR A 183 1.48 -27.77 5.55
C THR A 183 0.75 -27.11 6.70
N THR A 184 -0.51 -27.52 6.91
CA THR A 184 -1.33 -27.11 8.06
C THR A 184 -0.98 -27.87 9.35
N GLY A 185 -0.01 -28.79 9.29
CA GLY A 185 0.26 -29.80 10.32
C GLY A 185 -0.61 -31.06 10.17
N CYS A 186 -1.55 -31.05 9.23
CA CYS A 186 -2.35 -32.21 8.83
C CYS A 186 -2.22 -32.54 7.34
N ARG A 187 -2.35 -31.53 6.48
CA ARG A 187 -2.35 -31.68 5.02
C ARG A 187 -1.35 -30.72 4.40
N THR A 188 -0.85 -31.06 3.22
CA THR A 188 -0.01 -30.15 2.44
C THR A 188 -0.85 -29.23 1.57
N PHE A 189 -0.30 -28.06 1.28
CA PHE A 189 -0.85 -27.11 0.31
C PHE A 189 0.27 -26.54 -0.57
N GLU A 190 -0.08 -26.20 -1.79
CA GLU A 190 0.80 -25.57 -2.77
C GLU A 190 0.00 -24.60 -3.63
N GLY A 191 0.68 -23.61 -4.18
CA GLY A 191 0.00 -22.55 -4.92
C GLY A 191 0.93 -21.59 -5.61
N ARG A 192 0.34 -20.58 -6.24
CA ARG A 192 1.04 -19.43 -6.79
C ARG A 192 0.66 -18.17 -6.05
N TYR A 193 1.63 -17.28 -5.93
CA TYR A 193 1.41 -15.98 -5.31
C TYR A 193 2.07 -14.86 -6.09
N GLU A 194 1.55 -13.67 -5.88
CA GLU A 194 2.13 -12.40 -6.31
C GLU A 194 2.23 -11.50 -5.07
N ILE A 195 3.32 -10.75 -4.95
CA ILE A 195 3.49 -9.76 -3.88
C ILE A 195 3.33 -8.38 -4.47
N GLU A 196 2.37 -7.64 -3.93
CA GLU A 196 2.15 -6.24 -4.26
C GLU A 196 2.03 -5.46 -2.97
N GLY A 197 2.96 -4.55 -2.71
CA GLY A 197 2.75 -3.61 -1.64
C GLY A 197 2.93 -4.20 -0.21
N GLY A 198 3.69 -5.28 -0.02
CA GLY A 198 3.76 -6.04 1.25
C GLY A 198 2.58 -6.98 1.48
N VAL A 199 1.63 -7.00 0.55
CA VAL A 199 0.48 -7.89 0.55
C VAL A 199 0.79 -9.09 -0.34
N VAL A 200 0.61 -10.29 0.19
CA VAL A 200 0.67 -11.52 -0.61
C VAL A 200 -0.73 -11.80 -1.16
N ARG A 201 -0.85 -11.89 -2.48
CA ARG A 201 -2.05 -12.34 -3.18
C ARG A 201 -1.83 -13.75 -3.67
N VAL A 202 -2.65 -14.69 -3.21
CA VAL A 202 -2.62 -16.07 -3.67
C VAL A 202 -3.52 -16.19 -4.89
N THR A 203 -2.91 -16.48 -6.04
CA THR A 203 -3.60 -16.56 -7.33
C THR A 203 -4.12 -17.96 -7.60
N GLU A 204 -3.46 -18.97 -7.03
CA GLU A 204 -3.85 -20.36 -7.08
C GLU A 204 -3.52 -21.01 -5.74
N LEU A 205 -4.45 -21.75 -5.16
CA LEU A 205 -4.21 -22.57 -3.97
C LEU A 205 -4.82 -23.96 -4.19
N THR A 206 -4.00 -24.98 -4.01
CA THR A 206 -4.43 -26.38 -4.00
C THR A 206 -3.95 -27.03 -2.71
N ASN A 207 -4.78 -27.86 -2.11
CA ASN A 207 -4.43 -28.62 -0.93
C ASN A 207 -4.81 -30.09 -1.11
N GLU A 208 -4.15 -30.97 -0.37
CA GLU A 208 -4.51 -32.38 -0.36
C GLU A 208 -5.98 -32.57 0.06
N ASP A 209 -6.69 -33.45 -0.66
CA ASP A 209 -8.02 -33.90 -0.28
C ASP A 209 -7.91 -35.07 0.70
N ARG A 210 -7.91 -34.72 1.99
CA ARG A 210 -7.87 -35.69 3.08
C ARG A 210 -8.62 -35.17 4.31
N ALA A 211 -9.03 -36.09 5.17
CA ALA A 211 -9.60 -35.75 6.47
C ALA A 211 -8.49 -35.41 7.49
N CYS A 212 -8.80 -34.48 8.40
CA CYS A 212 -7.91 -33.99 9.46
C CYS A 212 -8.50 -34.21 10.86
N PRO A 213 -8.73 -35.48 11.27
CA PRO A 213 -9.38 -35.77 12.54
C PRO A 213 -8.59 -35.22 13.74
N GLY A 214 -9.20 -34.33 14.52
CA GLY A 214 -8.61 -33.69 15.69
C GLY A 214 -7.77 -32.44 15.37
N LEU A 215 -7.65 -32.05 14.10
CA LEU A 215 -6.95 -30.86 13.63
C LEU A 215 -7.82 -29.96 12.75
N GLU A 216 -9.12 -30.21 12.68
CA GLU A 216 -10.04 -29.53 11.75
C GLU A 216 -10.00 -28.01 11.93
N ALA A 217 -10.01 -27.53 13.17
CA ALA A 217 -9.98 -26.09 13.46
C ALA A 217 -8.66 -25.43 13.02
N GLN A 218 -7.52 -26.07 13.28
CA GLN A 218 -6.22 -25.54 12.86
C GLN A 218 -6.09 -25.55 11.34
N ASP A 219 -6.53 -26.64 10.70
CA ASP A 219 -6.50 -26.82 9.25
C ASP A 219 -7.34 -25.76 8.54
N GLU A 220 -8.58 -25.53 8.99
CA GLU A 220 -9.46 -24.48 8.46
C GLU A 220 -8.91 -23.07 8.70
N HIS A 221 -8.37 -22.79 9.89
CA HIS A 221 -7.82 -21.48 10.23
C HIS A 221 -6.61 -21.13 9.35
N VAL A 222 -5.67 -22.06 9.19
CA VAL A 222 -4.49 -21.85 8.33
C VAL A 222 -4.94 -21.62 6.89
N LEU A 223 -5.79 -22.49 6.34
CA LEU A 223 -6.26 -22.35 4.96
C LEU A 223 -7.04 -21.05 4.74
N THR A 224 -7.83 -20.61 5.72
CA THR A 224 -8.57 -19.34 5.64
C THR A 224 -7.63 -18.14 5.52
N VAL A 225 -6.59 -18.07 6.36
CA VAL A 225 -5.65 -16.94 6.33
C VAL A 225 -4.86 -16.90 5.02
N ILE A 226 -4.48 -18.05 4.47
CA ILE A 226 -3.65 -18.11 3.25
C ILE A 226 -4.44 -18.14 1.92
N ASN A 227 -5.78 -18.14 1.95
CA ASN A 227 -6.58 -18.52 0.77
C ASN A 227 -6.46 -17.56 -0.42
N GLU A 228 -6.58 -16.26 -0.17
CA GLU A 228 -6.71 -15.25 -1.25
C GLU A 228 -5.71 -14.11 -1.09
N ARG A 229 -5.65 -13.54 0.11
CA ARG A 229 -4.85 -12.36 0.40
C ARG A 229 -4.51 -12.31 1.87
N PHE A 230 -3.25 -12.05 2.18
CA PHE A 230 -2.83 -11.74 3.54
C PHE A 230 -1.73 -10.68 3.55
N ASP A 231 -1.73 -9.87 4.61
CA ASP A 231 -0.64 -8.99 4.95
C ASP A 231 0.45 -9.81 5.67
N ALA A 232 1.71 -9.59 5.31
CA ALA A 232 2.85 -10.27 5.91
C ALA A 232 3.77 -9.25 6.57
N VAL A 233 4.17 -9.54 7.82
CA VAL A 233 5.09 -8.69 8.59
C VAL A 233 6.18 -9.56 9.20
N VAL A 234 7.43 -9.35 8.78
CA VAL A 234 8.60 -9.99 9.38
C VAL A 234 9.26 -9.08 10.41
N GLU A 235 9.43 -9.58 11.64
CA GLU A 235 10.16 -8.94 12.73
C GLU A 235 11.22 -9.90 13.30
N GLY A 236 12.46 -9.76 12.82
CA GLY A 236 13.56 -10.65 13.24
C GLY A 236 13.34 -12.09 12.77
N ASP A 237 13.13 -13.01 13.71
CA ASP A 237 12.84 -14.44 13.46
C ASP A 237 11.34 -14.76 13.48
N ARG A 238 10.47 -13.75 13.62
CA ARG A 238 9.01 -13.90 13.64
C ARG A 238 8.38 -13.42 12.34
N LEU A 239 7.39 -14.16 11.88
CA LEU A 239 6.49 -13.76 10.80
C LEU A 239 5.06 -13.74 11.31
N THR A 240 4.36 -12.63 11.10
CA THR A 240 2.92 -12.53 11.33
C THR A 240 2.20 -12.43 10.01
N LEU A 241 1.20 -13.29 9.79
CA LEU A 241 0.27 -13.21 8.67
C LEU A 241 -1.12 -12.80 9.16
N SER A 242 -1.84 -12.02 8.37
CA SER A 242 -3.21 -11.60 8.69
C SER A 242 -4.08 -11.50 7.44
N ASP A 243 -5.29 -12.04 7.47
CA ASP A 243 -6.34 -11.81 6.44
C ASP A 243 -7.24 -10.60 6.80
N GLY A 244 -6.88 -9.86 7.86
CA GLY A 244 -7.68 -8.78 8.44
C GLY A 244 -8.69 -9.21 9.50
N ARG A 245 -8.89 -10.51 9.73
CA ARG A 245 -9.75 -11.08 10.79
C ARG A 245 -9.02 -12.10 11.66
N LEU A 246 -8.35 -13.04 11.01
CA LEU A 246 -7.56 -14.11 11.60
C LEU A 246 -6.09 -13.88 11.27
N GLY A 247 -5.22 -14.37 12.13
CA GLY A 247 -3.78 -14.32 11.90
C GLY A 247 -3.07 -15.63 12.20
N LEU A 248 -1.82 -15.68 11.77
CA LEU A 248 -0.89 -16.78 12.01
C LEU A 248 0.44 -16.20 12.48
N LEU A 249 1.02 -16.82 13.50
CA LEU A 249 2.36 -16.51 13.98
C LEU A 249 3.28 -17.64 13.58
N TYR A 250 4.38 -17.30 12.93
CA TYR A 250 5.41 -18.22 12.48
C TYR A 250 6.76 -17.82 13.06
N LEU A 251 7.66 -18.81 13.18
CA LEU A 251 9.06 -18.63 13.50
C LEU A 251 9.92 -19.15 12.35
N ALA A 252 11.02 -18.46 12.04
CA ALA A 252 11.98 -18.90 11.04
C ALA A 252 12.63 -20.23 11.47
N GLU A 253 12.67 -21.20 10.56
CA GLU A 253 13.49 -22.40 10.73
C GLU A 253 14.94 -22.04 10.35
N GLY A 254 15.86 -22.17 11.30
CA GLY A 254 17.29 -21.88 11.12
C GLY A 254 18.10 -23.01 10.48
#